data_AF-A0A735SU73-F1
#
_entry.id   AF-A0A735SU73-F1
#
_cell.length_a   1.000
_cell.length_b   1.000
_cell.length_c   1.000
_cell.angle_alpha   90.00
_cell.angle_beta   90.00
_cell.angle_gamma   90.00
#
_symmetry.space_group_name_H-M   'P 1'
#
loop_
_entity.id
_entity.type
_entity.pdbx_description
1 polymer ?
#
loop_
_entity_poly.entity_id
_entity_poly.type
_entity_poly.pdbx_seq_one_letter_code
_entity_poly.pdbx_strand_id
1 'polypeptide(L)'
;MNNTQKKLKVFFIGESWHIHMIHSKGYDSFTSSKYEEGATWLLECLRKGGVDIDYMPAHTVQIAFPESIDELNRYDVIVISDIGSNTFLLQNETFYQLKIKPNALESIKEYVKNGGGLLMIGGYLSFMGIEAKA
;
A
#
# COMPACT_ATOMS: atom_id res chain seq x y z
N MET A 1 -35.92 -3.12 15.29
CA MET A 1 -34.73 -4.00 15.24
C MET A 1 -33.62 -3.19 14.60
N ASN A 2 -32.70 -2.64 15.41
CA ASN A 2 -31.54 -1.91 14.90
C ASN A 2 -30.58 -2.93 14.30
N ASN A 3 -30.65 -3.10 12.98
CA ASN A 3 -29.66 -3.86 12.24
C ASN A 3 -28.40 -3.00 12.18
N THR A 4 -27.58 -2.99 13.23
CA THR A 4 -26.23 -2.44 13.16
C THR A 4 -25.44 -3.34 12.23
N GLN A 5 -25.56 -3.06 10.94
CA GLN A 5 -24.81 -3.71 9.88
C GLN A 5 -23.32 -3.47 10.19
N LYS A 6 -22.59 -4.54 10.49
CA LYS A 6 -21.16 -4.46 10.81
C LYS A 6 -20.46 -3.74 9.65
N LYS A 7 -19.87 -2.58 9.93
CA LYS A 7 -19.14 -1.78 8.95
C LYS A 7 -17.85 -2.52 8.59
N LEU A 8 -17.65 -2.86 7.33
CA LEU A 8 -16.41 -3.48 6.86
C LEU A 8 -15.26 -2.50 7.06
N LYS A 9 -14.20 -2.93 7.75
CA LYS A 9 -12.97 -2.17 7.92
C LYS A 9 -11.89 -2.67 6.98
N VAL A 10 -11.41 -1.81 6.10
CA VAL A 10 -10.45 -2.14 5.03
C VAL A 10 -9.18 -1.33 5.20
N PHE A 11 -8.06 -2.02 5.08
CA PHE A 11 -6.74 -1.40 5.01
C PHE A 11 -6.27 -1.38 3.56
N PHE A 12 -6.25 -0.20 2.94
CA PHE A 12 -5.92 -0.02 1.54
C PHE A 12 -4.48 0.48 1.39
N ILE A 13 -3.62 -0.31 0.75
CA ILE A 13 -2.18 -0.07 0.66
C ILE A 13 -1.75 0.12 -0.80
N GLY A 14 -1.00 1.18 -1.06
CA GLY A 14 -0.39 1.48 -2.37
C GLY A 14 -1.03 2.66 -3.10
N GLU A 15 -1.13 2.58 -4.42
CA GLU A 15 -1.77 3.59 -5.28
C GLU A 15 -1.23 5.01 -5.06
N SER A 16 0.08 5.14 -4.89
CA SER A 16 0.75 6.44 -4.72
C SER A 16 2.13 6.41 -5.33
N TRP A 17 2.54 7.48 -5.99
CA TRP A 17 3.86 7.57 -6.61
C TRP A 17 4.41 8.99 -6.61
N HIS A 18 5.74 9.07 -6.74
CA HIS A 18 6.47 10.33 -6.94
C HIS A 18 7.13 10.30 -8.30
N ILE A 19 6.81 11.28 -9.13
CA ILE A 19 7.39 11.47 -10.45
C ILE A 19 8.53 12.49 -10.32
N HIS A 20 9.69 12.14 -10.86
CA HIS A 20 10.76 13.11 -11.11
C HIS A 20 10.99 13.22 -12.61
N MET A 21 10.72 14.40 -13.17
CA MET A 21 10.85 14.66 -14.60
C MET A 21 12.09 15.51 -14.86
N ILE A 22 12.90 15.10 -15.83
CA ILE A 22 14.01 15.88 -16.38
C ILE A 22 13.56 16.38 -17.75
N HIS A 23 13.44 17.71 -17.90
CA HIS A 23 13.05 18.36 -19.13
C HIS A 23 14.28 18.87 -19.86
N SER A 24 14.68 18.19 -20.95
CA SER A 24 15.85 18.57 -21.75
C SER A 24 15.43 19.39 -22.97
N LYS A 25 15.99 20.59 -23.14
CA LYS A 25 15.70 21.52 -24.25
C LYS A 25 16.98 22.13 -24.79
N GLY A 26 17.48 21.60 -25.91
CA GLY A 26 18.77 22.02 -26.47
C GLY A 26 19.91 21.69 -25.51
N TYR A 27 20.68 22.70 -25.10
CA TYR A 27 21.76 22.54 -24.12
C TYR A 27 21.24 22.43 -22.68
N ASP A 28 20.04 22.96 -22.42
CA ASP A 28 19.55 23.18 -21.07
C ASP A 28 18.72 22.01 -20.55
N SER A 29 18.71 21.87 -19.23
CA SER A 29 17.76 21.00 -18.53
C SER A 29 17.17 21.69 -17.31
N PHE A 30 15.93 21.35 -16.99
CA PHE A 30 15.30 21.71 -15.72
C PHE A 30 14.46 20.55 -15.22
N THR A 31 14.18 20.52 -13.92
CA THR A 31 13.46 19.41 -13.29
C THR A 31 12.12 19.85 -12.71
N SER A 32 11.19 18.92 -12.66
CA SER A 32 9.95 19.08 -11.91
C SER A 32 9.62 17.77 -11.20
N SER A 33 9.19 17.85 -9.95
CA SER A 33 8.75 16.68 -9.17
C SER A 33 7.27 16.81 -8.82
N LYS A 34 6.55 15.70 -8.86
CA LYS A 34 5.10 15.66 -8.58
C LYS A 34 4.73 14.41 -7.78
N TYR A 35 3.90 14.57 -6.77
CA TYR A 35 3.26 13.47 -6.04
C TYR A 35 1.83 13.27 -6.54
N GLU A 36 1.40 12.02 -6.70
CA GLU A 36 0.03 11.67 -7.08
C GLU A 36 -0.45 10.43 -6.33
N GLU A 37 -1.77 10.36 -6.14
CA GLU A 37 -2.49 9.21 -5.61
C GLU A 37 -3.47 8.71 -6.69
N GLY A 38 -3.46 7.41 -6.99
CA GLY A 38 -4.24 6.81 -8.07
C GLY A 38 -5.64 6.35 -7.65
N ALA A 39 -5.85 6.07 -6.37
CA ALA A 39 -7.06 5.43 -5.89
C ALA A 39 -8.16 6.38 -5.41
N THR A 40 -8.00 7.71 -5.49
CA THR A 40 -8.94 8.68 -4.88
C THR A 40 -10.40 8.40 -5.22
N TRP A 41 -10.69 8.11 -6.50
CA TRP A 41 -12.05 7.77 -6.94
C TRP A 41 -12.56 6.45 -6.35
N LEU A 42 -11.74 5.40 -6.36
CA LEU A 42 -12.08 4.09 -5.81
C LEU A 42 -12.35 4.18 -4.30
N LEU A 43 -11.48 4.86 -3.55
CA LEU A 43 -11.63 5.06 -2.12
C LEU A 43 -12.93 5.80 -1.81
N GLU A 44 -13.28 6.83 -2.59
CA GLU A 44 -14.54 7.56 -2.42
C GLU A 44 -15.77 6.69 -2.70
N CYS A 45 -15.73 5.86 -3.75
CA CYS A 45 -16.80 4.90 -4.03
C CYS A 45 -17.00 3.91 -2.88
N LEU A 46 -15.93 3.36 -2.32
CA LEU A 46 -16.00 2.42 -1.20
C LEU A 46 -16.53 3.10 0.07
N ARG A 47 -16.07 4.33 0.37
CA ARG A 47 -16.59 5.13 1.49
C ARG A 47 -18.09 5.42 1.34
N LYS A 48 -18.55 5.79 0.14
CA LYS A 48 -19.99 5.95 -0.18
C LYS A 48 -20.78 4.64 -0.04
N GLY A 49 -20.14 3.51 -0.33
CA GLY A 49 -20.68 2.17 -0.08
C GLY A 49 -20.72 1.76 1.40
N GLY A 50 -20.28 2.62 2.32
CA GLY A 50 -20.30 2.37 3.75
C GLY A 50 -19.07 1.63 4.28
N VAL A 51 -18.01 1.45 3.48
CA VAL A 51 -16.75 0.82 3.92
C VAL A 51 -15.93 1.81 4.75
N ASP A 52 -15.37 1.34 5.86
CA ASP A 52 -14.41 2.09 6.66
C ASP A 52 -13.00 1.86 6.12
N ILE A 53 -12.32 2.90 5.66
CA ILE A 53 -11.02 2.77 4.99
C ILE A 53 -9.94 3.55 5.73
N ASP A 54 -8.90 2.81 6.09
CA ASP A 54 -7.58 3.33 6.42
C ASP A 54 -6.71 3.21 5.15
N TYR A 55 -6.20 4.34 4.66
CA TYR A 55 -5.37 4.42 3.45
C TYR A 55 -3.89 4.57 3.83
N MET A 56 -3.04 3.71 3.29
CA MET A 56 -1.59 3.74 3.48
C MET A 56 -0.86 3.86 2.13
N PRO A 57 -0.39 5.06 1.78
CA PRO A 57 0.49 5.25 0.63
C PRO A 57 1.76 4.41 0.71
N ALA A 58 2.38 4.12 -0.44
CA ALA A 58 3.58 3.29 -0.52
C ALA A 58 4.73 3.81 0.36
N HIS A 59 4.96 5.13 0.41
CA HIS A 59 6.00 5.72 1.25
C HIS A 59 5.73 5.56 2.76
N THR A 60 4.48 5.38 3.17
CA THR A 60 4.12 5.14 4.57
C THR A 60 4.44 3.70 4.98
N VAL A 61 4.30 2.71 4.09
CA VAL A 61 4.75 1.32 4.31
C VAL A 61 6.25 1.28 4.66
N GLN A 62 7.06 2.10 4.00
CA GLN A 62 8.52 2.15 4.22
C GLN A 62 8.90 2.65 5.63
N ILE A 63 8.01 3.37 6.31
CA ILE A 63 8.29 4.09 7.57
C ILE A 63 7.54 3.47 8.75
N ALA A 64 6.28 3.10 8.55
CA ALA A 64 5.33 2.83 9.63
C ALA A 64 4.39 1.66 9.32
N PHE A 65 4.85 0.66 8.58
CA PHE A 65 4.07 -0.57 8.41
C PHE A 65 3.83 -1.25 9.78
N PRO A 66 2.61 -1.71 10.09
CA PRO A 66 2.30 -2.38 11.36
C PRO A 66 3.24 -3.55 11.67
N GLU A 67 3.82 -3.54 12.87
CA GLU A 67 4.77 -4.58 13.29
C GLU A 67 4.07 -5.74 14.02
N SER A 68 2.92 -5.47 14.65
CA SER A 68 2.14 -6.48 15.35
C SER A 68 1.03 -7.04 14.47
N ILE A 69 0.82 -8.36 14.55
CA ILE A 69 -0.31 -9.02 13.91
C ILE A 69 -1.65 -8.51 14.43
N ASP A 70 -1.73 -8.10 15.70
CA ASP A 70 -2.97 -7.58 16.30
C ASP A 70 -3.41 -6.25 15.67
N GLU A 71 -2.45 -5.44 15.19
CA GLU A 71 -2.74 -4.21 14.46
C GLU A 71 -3.34 -4.51 13.08
N LEU A 72 -3.01 -5.65 12.47
CA LEU A 72 -3.61 -6.11 11.21
C LEU A 72 -4.95 -6.81 11.44
N ASN A 73 -5.10 -7.58 12.52
CA ASN A 73 -6.31 -8.34 12.86
C ASN A 73 -7.55 -7.46 13.13
N ARG A 74 -7.37 -6.14 13.23
CA ARG A 74 -8.49 -5.18 13.33
C ARG A 74 -9.20 -4.92 12.00
N TYR A 75 -8.60 -5.31 10.88
CA TYR A 75 -9.15 -5.14 9.55
C TYR A 75 -9.88 -6.41 9.11
N ASP A 76 -10.98 -6.23 8.38
CA ASP A 76 -11.68 -7.34 7.75
C ASP A 76 -11.00 -7.71 6.41
N VAL A 77 -10.43 -6.72 5.69
CA VAL A 77 -9.73 -6.92 4.41
C VAL A 77 -8.49 -6.02 4.30
N ILE A 78 -7.39 -6.58 3.79
CA ILE A 78 -6.23 -5.83 3.28
C ILE A 78 -6.31 -5.79 1.75
N VAL A 79 -6.15 -4.60 1.17
CA VAL A 79 -6.05 -4.40 -0.27
C VAL A 79 -4.64 -3.92 -0.61
N ILE A 80 -4.00 -4.58 -1.57
CA ILE A 80 -2.69 -4.21 -2.10
C ILE A 80 -2.88 -3.82 -3.57
N SER A 81 -2.56 -2.58 -3.93
CA SER A 81 -2.75 -2.08 -5.29
C SER A 81 -1.55 -1.24 -5.74
N ASP A 82 -0.98 -1.62 -6.88
CA ASP A 82 0.14 -0.93 -7.56
C ASP A 82 1.31 -0.57 -6.62
N ILE A 83 1.76 -1.56 -5.85
CA ILE A 83 2.89 -1.45 -4.91
C ILE A 83 3.68 -2.76 -4.86
N GLY A 84 4.99 -2.63 -5.10
CA GLY A 84 5.89 -3.78 -5.17
C GLY A 84 6.23 -4.41 -3.82
N SER A 85 6.52 -5.71 -3.84
CA SER A 85 7.03 -6.54 -2.74
C SER A 85 8.26 -5.94 -2.06
N ASN A 86 9.14 -5.31 -2.82
CA ASN A 86 10.33 -4.63 -2.31
C ASN A 86 9.97 -3.56 -1.26
N THR A 87 8.86 -2.85 -1.42
CA THR A 87 8.42 -1.81 -0.46
C THR A 87 8.10 -2.40 0.91
N PHE A 88 7.58 -3.63 0.95
CA PHE A 88 7.27 -4.35 2.18
C PHE A 88 8.51 -5.00 2.82
N LEU A 89 9.40 -5.57 2.00
CA LEU A 89 10.57 -6.34 2.42
C LEU A 89 11.78 -5.45 2.78
N LEU A 90 11.92 -4.29 2.14
CA LEU A 90 13.07 -3.40 2.24
C LEU A 90 12.68 -2.05 2.86
N GLN A 91 11.94 -2.08 3.96
CA GLN A 91 11.58 -0.88 4.72
C GLN A 91 12.83 -0.12 5.19
N ASN A 92 12.68 1.18 5.48
CA ASN A 92 13.81 2.07 5.71
C ASN A 92 14.72 1.60 6.86
N GLU A 93 14.13 1.05 7.91
CA GLU A 93 14.88 0.51 9.04
C GLU A 93 15.73 -0.71 8.67
N THR A 94 15.22 -1.58 7.80
CA THR A 94 15.96 -2.75 7.32
C THR A 94 17.04 -2.34 6.32
N PHE A 95 16.68 -1.58 5.28
CA PHE A 95 17.59 -1.29 4.17
C PHE A 95 18.65 -0.23 4.51
N TYR A 96 18.28 0.83 5.23
CA TYR A 96 19.20 1.94 5.54
C TYR A 96 19.76 1.94 6.95
N GLN A 97 19.01 1.40 7.94
CA GLN A 97 19.41 1.44 9.36
C GLN A 97 19.94 0.10 9.88
N LEU A 98 20.01 -0.94 9.03
CA LEU A 98 20.52 -2.28 9.37
C LEU A 98 19.80 -2.92 10.57
N LYS A 99 18.55 -2.53 10.84
CA LYS A 99 17.76 -3.08 11.92
C LYS A 99 17.01 -4.33 11.47
N ILE A 100 16.98 -5.32 12.35
CA ILE A 100 16.13 -6.49 12.20
C ILE A 100 14.69 -6.05 12.48
N LYS A 101 13.80 -6.28 11.52
CA LYS A 101 12.38 -5.94 11.60
C LYS A 101 11.54 -7.17 11.22
N PRO A 102 10.33 -7.36 11.76
CA PRO A 102 9.42 -8.40 11.28
C PRO A 102 9.16 -8.29 9.78
N ASN A 103 9.04 -9.43 9.09
CA ASN A 103 8.76 -9.45 7.66
C ASN A 103 7.27 -9.13 7.42
N ALA A 104 6.98 -7.99 6.79
CA ALA A 104 5.63 -7.53 6.52
C ALA A 104 4.77 -8.52 5.70
N LEU A 105 5.36 -9.23 4.74
CA LEU A 105 4.63 -10.21 3.93
C LEU A 105 4.31 -11.48 4.73
N GLU A 106 5.16 -11.85 5.70
CA GLU A 106 4.85 -12.91 6.67
C GLU A 106 3.69 -12.49 7.58
N SER A 107 3.67 -11.23 8.05
CA SER A 107 2.55 -10.71 8.83
C SER A 107 1.22 -10.75 8.06
N ILE A 108 1.22 -10.35 6.78
CA ILE A 108 0.03 -10.42 5.91
C ILE A 108 -0.39 -11.87 5.68
N LYS A 109 0.56 -12.79 5.46
CA LYS A 109 0.28 -14.22 5.31
C LYS A 109 -0.39 -14.80 6.55
N GLU A 110 0.12 -14.52 7.74
CA GLU A 110 -0.49 -14.99 8.99
C GLU A 110 -1.86 -14.36 9.23
N TYR A 111 -2.05 -13.08 8.90
CA TYR A 111 -3.34 -12.42 8.94
C TYR A 111 -4.39 -13.15 8.07
N VAL A 112 -4.03 -13.53 6.84
CA VAL A 112 -4.93 -14.29 5.95
C VAL A 112 -5.22 -15.68 6.49
N LYS A 113 -4.21 -16.39 7.01
CA LYS A 113 -4.40 -17.71 7.64
C LYS A 113 -5.37 -17.65 8.83
N ASN A 114 -5.38 -16.53 9.55
CA ASN A 114 -6.27 -16.29 10.68
C ASN A 114 -7.69 -15.84 10.27
N GLY A 115 -8.00 -15.83 8.97
CA GLY A 115 -9.33 -15.55 8.43
C GLY A 115 -9.50 -14.15 7.83
N GLY A 116 -8.43 -13.35 7.76
CA GLY A 116 -8.44 -12.04 7.12
C GLY A 116 -8.59 -12.13 5.60
N GLY A 117 -9.35 -11.20 5.01
CA GLY A 117 -9.47 -11.09 3.55
C GLY A 117 -8.25 -10.40 2.92
N LEU A 118 -7.77 -10.89 1.77
CA LEU A 118 -6.72 -10.23 0.98
C LEU A 118 -7.17 -10.05 -0.47
N LEU A 119 -7.02 -8.85 -0.98
CA LEU A 119 -7.22 -8.51 -2.39
C LEU A 119 -5.94 -7.88 -2.95
N MET A 120 -5.46 -8.38 -4.09
CA MET A 120 -4.43 -7.73 -4.87
C MET A 120 -5.03 -7.25 -6.20
N ILE A 121 -4.88 -5.96 -6.49
CA ILE A 121 -5.36 -5.33 -7.73
C ILE A 121 -4.18 -5.22 -8.69
N GLY A 122 -4.40 -5.52 -9.98
CA GLY A 122 -3.36 -5.47 -11.01
C GLY A 122 -2.89 -4.05 -11.30
N GLY A 123 -1.65 -3.91 -11.76
CA GLY A 123 -0.96 -2.64 -11.98
C GLY A 123 0.48 -2.89 -12.44
N TYR A 124 1.23 -1.82 -12.69
CA TYR A 124 2.63 -1.93 -13.13
C TYR A 124 3.55 -2.41 -12.00
N LEU A 125 3.16 -2.25 -10.74
CA LEU A 125 3.88 -2.76 -9.57
C LEU A 125 3.07 -3.81 -8.80
N SER A 126 2.19 -4.54 -9.48
CA SER A 126 1.47 -5.69 -8.91
C SER A 126 1.86 -7.00 -9.59
N PHE A 127 1.73 -8.12 -8.87
CA PHE A 127 2.12 -9.47 -9.32
C PHE A 127 3.59 -9.56 -9.70
N MET A 128 3.91 -9.69 -10.99
CA MET A 128 5.30 -9.63 -11.48
C MET A 128 5.77 -8.18 -11.66
N GLY A 129 4.84 -7.28 -11.96
CA GLY A 129 5.13 -5.92 -12.34
C GLY A 129 5.80 -5.78 -13.70
N ILE A 130 5.88 -4.53 -14.15
CA ILE A 130 6.63 -4.13 -15.33
C ILE A 130 8.12 -4.43 -15.09
N GLU A 131 8.77 -5.05 -16.08
CA GLU A 131 10.18 -5.46 -16.00
C GLU A 131 10.52 -6.41 -14.83
N ALA A 132 9.53 -7.16 -14.30
CA ALA A 132 9.71 -8.05 -13.14
C ALA A 132 10.15 -7.32 -11.85
N LYS A 133 9.61 -6.12 -11.62
CA LYS A 133 10.02 -5.22 -10.52
C LYS A 133 8.96 -5.02 -9.43
N ALA A 134 7.85 -5.76 -9.45
CA ALA A 134 6.90 -5.74 -8.34
C ALA A 134 7.51 -6.43 -7.11
#